data_AF-A0AAV2Q0B1-F1
#
_entry.id   AF-A0AAV2Q0B1-F1
#
_cell.length_a   1.000
_cell.length_b   1.000
_cell.length_c   1.000
_cell.angle_alpha   90.00
_cell.angle_beta   90.00
_cell.angle_gamma   90.00
#
_symmetry.space_group_name_H-M   'P 1'
#
loop_
_entity.id
_entity.type
_entity.pdbx_description
1 polymer ?
#
loop_
_entity_poly.entity_id
_entity_poly.type
_entity_poly.pdbx_seq_one_letter_code
_entity_poly.pdbx_strand_id
1 'polypeptide(L)'
;QQCPDSAVCIEGSGSTPCACHCSPGYRAHGSLCLATCSATSCQSNNICVEGSGNTSASCQCMSNYRKEGHLCLATCNALSCRQYGHCIEGSGTTAAICGCNSGYRLDGNTCIG
;
A
#
# COMPACT_ATOMS: atom_id res chain seq x y z
N GLN A 1 13.43 -15.43 29.77
CA GLN A 1 14.07 -15.07 28.49
C GLN A 1 12.95 -14.60 27.58
N GLN A 2 13.03 -13.39 27.06
CA GLN A 2 11.92 -12.76 26.33
C GLN A 2 12.29 -12.73 24.85
N CYS A 3 11.40 -13.23 23.99
CA CYS A 3 11.61 -13.21 22.55
C CYS A 3 11.56 -11.78 22.00
N PRO A 4 12.23 -11.50 20.86
CA PRO A 4 12.10 -10.22 20.18
C PRO A 4 10.66 -9.97 19.72
N ASP A 5 10.33 -8.71 19.44
CA ASP A 5 9.01 -8.34 18.94
C ASP A 5 8.63 -9.15 17.69
N SER A 6 7.34 -9.49 17.59
CA SER A 6 6.80 -10.34 16.52
C SER A 6 7.35 -11.77 16.49
N ALA A 7 8.01 -12.24 17.55
CA ALA A 7 8.34 -13.64 17.75
C ALA A 7 7.55 -14.24 18.92
N VAL A 8 7.18 -15.51 18.78
CA VAL A 8 6.56 -16.32 19.81
C VAL A 8 7.57 -17.28 20.40
N CYS A 9 7.48 -17.50 21.70
CA CYS A 9 8.22 -18.54 22.39
C CYS A 9 7.52 -19.88 22.11
N ILE A 10 8.19 -20.80 21.45
CA ILE A 10 7.78 -22.20 21.42
C ILE A 10 8.60 -23.00 22.43
N GLU A 11 8.01 -24.04 23.01
CA GLU A 11 8.71 -24.90 23.98
C GLU A 11 10.02 -25.39 23.40
N GLY A 12 11.11 -25.03 24.07
CA GLY A 12 12.44 -25.48 23.70
C GLY A 12 12.79 -26.81 24.35
N SER A 13 13.78 -27.50 23.79
CA SER A 13 14.30 -28.76 24.36
C SER A 13 15.52 -28.52 25.25
N GLY A 14 15.66 -29.29 26.34
CA GLY A 14 16.85 -29.29 27.20
C GLY A 14 16.99 -28.03 28.06
N SER A 15 18.18 -27.41 28.06
CA SER A 15 18.50 -26.24 28.91
C SER A 15 17.96 -24.90 28.40
N THR A 16 17.40 -24.89 27.19
CA THR A 16 16.73 -23.72 26.60
C THR A 16 15.23 -23.91 26.69
N PRO A 17 14.55 -23.32 27.70
CA PRO A 17 13.11 -23.50 27.89
C PRO A 17 12.27 -22.82 26.78
N CYS A 18 12.89 -21.96 25.98
CA CYS A 18 12.19 -21.13 24.99
C CYS A 18 13.01 -21.01 23.71
N ALA A 19 12.45 -21.49 22.59
CA ALA A 19 12.99 -21.24 21.25
C ALA A 19 12.11 -20.19 20.55
N CYS A 20 12.68 -19.03 20.22
CA CYS A 20 11.92 -17.95 19.60
C CYS A 20 11.72 -18.22 18.09
N HIS A 21 10.47 -18.19 17.65
CA HIS A 21 10.09 -18.28 16.23
C HIS A 21 9.30 -17.05 15.82
N CYS A 22 9.53 -16.57 14.60
CA CYS A 22 8.73 -15.46 14.08
C CYS A 22 7.25 -15.87 13.98
N SER A 23 6.38 -14.94 14.36
CA SER A 23 4.93 -15.12 14.29
C SER A 23 4.48 -15.29 12.83
N PRO A 24 3.30 -15.89 12.59
CA PRO A 24 2.76 -15.99 11.23
C PRO A 24 2.74 -14.63 10.52
N GLY A 25 3.19 -14.62 9.26
CA GLY A 25 3.36 -13.40 8.47
C GLY A 25 4.63 -12.60 8.75
N TYR A 26 5.56 -13.12 9.56
CA TYR A 26 6.90 -12.58 9.73
C TYR A 26 7.95 -13.60 9.28
N ARG A 27 9.06 -13.11 8.73
CA ARG A 27 10.21 -13.93 8.34
C ARG A 27 11.42 -13.62 9.21
N ALA A 28 12.21 -14.65 9.52
CA ALA A 28 13.44 -14.48 10.27
C ALA A 28 14.55 -13.88 9.39
N HIS A 29 15.24 -12.88 9.92
CA HIS A 29 16.47 -12.36 9.34
C HIS A 29 17.48 -12.06 10.46
N GLY A 30 18.36 -13.01 10.74
CA GLY A 30 19.23 -12.96 11.92
C GLY A 30 18.40 -13.05 13.20
N SER A 31 18.54 -12.07 14.10
CA SER A 31 17.76 -11.95 15.33
C SER A 31 16.44 -11.17 15.17
N LEU A 32 16.10 -10.74 13.95
CA LEU A 32 14.91 -9.94 13.67
C LEU A 32 13.80 -10.78 13.03
N CYS A 33 12.56 -10.44 13.35
CA CYS A 33 11.37 -10.90 12.64
C CYS A 33 10.83 -9.76 11.79
N LEU A 34 11.00 -9.85 10.47
CA LEU A 34 10.59 -8.83 9.50
C LEU A 34 9.19 -9.14 8.99
N ALA A 35 8.31 -8.15 8.99
CA ALA A 35 6.94 -8.32 8.50
C ALA A 35 6.95 -8.66 7.00
N THR A 36 6.06 -9.56 6.58
CA THR A 36 5.76 -9.89 5.18
C THR A 36 4.42 -9.27 4.79
N CYS A 37 4.01 -9.38 3.53
CA CYS A 37 2.70 -8.90 3.11
C CYS A 37 1.53 -9.64 3.77
N SER A 38 1.76 -10.79 4.39
CA SER A 38 0.74 -11.50 5.18
C SER A 38 0.47 -10.83 6.53
N ALA A 39 1.43 -10.07 7.08
CA ALA A 39 1.28 -9.31 8.34
C ALA A 39 1.12 -7.80 8.11
N THR A 40 1.23 -7.33 6.86
CA THR A 40 1.17 -5.91 6.51
C THR A 40 -0.17 -5.58 5.84
N SER A 41 -0.95 -4.70 6.45
CA SER A 41 -2.19 -4.17 5.86
C SER A 41 -1.94 -2.81 5.21
N CYS A 42 -2.15 -2.72 3.89
CA CYS A 42 -2.00 -1.49 3.14
C CYS A 42 -3.33 -0.74 2.97
N GLN A 43 -3.26 0.59 2.89
CA GLN A 43 -4.43 1.43 2.61
C GLN A 43 -4.91 1.29 1.16
N SER A 44 -6.09 1.83 0.87
CA SER A 44 -6.64 1.90 -0.48
C SER A 44 -5.66 2.55 -1.45
N ASN A 45 -5.58 2.03 -2.69
CA ASN A 45 -4.66 2.48 -3.73
C ASN A 45 -3.17 2.18 -3.49
N ASN A 46 -2.89 1.31 -2.52
CA ASN A 46 -1.56 0.75 -2.31
C ASN A 46 -1.53 -0.75 -2.64
N ILE A 47 -0.37 -1.20 -3.06
CA ILE A 47 -0.01 -2.62 -3.15
C ILE A 47 1.06 -2.91 -2.08
N CYS A 48 0.93 -4.06 -1.42
CA CYS A 48 2.00 -4.54 -0.56
C CYS A 48 3.11 -5.15 -1.41
N VAL A 49 4.35 -4.76 -1.13
CA VAL A 49 5.55 -5.31 -1.76
C VAL A 49 6.40 -5.97 -0.69
N GLU A 50 6.80 -7.22 -0.93
CA GLU A 50 7.68 -7.95 -0.02
C GLU A 50 9.01 -7.22 0.16
N GLY A 51 9.48 -7.19 1.40
CA GLY A 51 10.77 -6.59 1.72
C GLY A 51 11.92 -7.48 1.25
N SER A 52 13.01 -6.88 0.80
CA SER A 52 14.22 -7.59 0.39
C SER A 52 15.32 -7.48 1.43
N GLY A 53 16.16 -8.51 1.54
CA GLY A 53 17.24 -8.56 2.54
C GLY A 53 16.73 -8.34 3.97
N ASN A 54 17.21 -7.28 4.61
CA ASN A 54 16.93 -6.91 6.00
C ASN A 54 15.74 -5.94 6.17
N THR A 55 14.88 -5.78 5.15
CA THR A 55 13.73 -4.86 5.21
C THR A 55 12.40 -5.58 5.35
N SER A 56 11.46 -5.02 6.11
CA SER A 56 10.07 -5.52 6.16
C SER A 56 9.32 -5.21 4.85
N ALA A 57 8.24 -5.94 4.59
CA ALA A 57 7.29 -5.60 3.56
C ALA A 57 6.76 -4.17 3.73
N SER A 58 6.47 -3.51 2.61
CA SER A 58 6.09 -2.11 2.59
C SER A 58 4.95 -1.85 1.62
N CYS A 59 4.14 -0.82 1.92
CA CYS A 59 3.05 -0.39 1.06
C CYS A 59 3.57 0.64 0.05
N GLN A 60 3.30 0.39 -1.23
CA GLN A 60 3.65 1.28 -2.34
C GLN A 60 2.39 1.67 -3.09
N CYS A 61 2.37 2.84 -3.74
CA CYS A 61 1.23 3.21 -4.56
C CYS A 61 1.08 2.24 -5.72
N MET A 62 -0.16 1.89 -6.06
CA MET A 62 -0.46 1.14 -7.27
C MET A 62 0.02 1.88 -8.53
N SER A 63 0.15 1.17 -9.65
CA SER A 63 0.44 1.80 -10.94
C SER A 63 -0.57 2.91 -11.24
N ASN A 64 -0.08 4.01 -11.82
CA ASN A 64 -0.86 5.22 -12.12
C ASN A 64 -1.35 6.00 -10.90
N TYR A 65 -0.87 5.69 -9.71
CA TYR A 65 -1.02 6.55 -8.53
C TYR A 65 0.33 7.16 -8.19
N ARG A 66 0.34 8.44 -7.83
CA ARG A 66 1.53 9.12 -7.33
C ARG A 66 1.52 9.16 -5.81
N LYS A 67 2.69 9.04 -5.20
CA LYS A 67 2.85 9.17 -3.75
C LYS A 67 2.97 10.64 -3.38
N GLU A 68 2.15 11.09 -2.44
CA GLU A 68 2.25 12.40 -1.81
C GLU A 68 2.16 12.22 -0.29
N GLY A 69 3.31 12.26 0.38
CA GLY A 69 3.41 11.90 1.80
C GLY A 69 2.95 10.46 2.06
N HIS A 70 1.83 10.33 2.80
CA HIS A 70 1.19 9.05 3.11
C HIS A 70 0.05 8.69 2.16
N LEU A 71 -0.27 9.55 1.20
CA LEU A 71 -1.38 9.36 0.27
C LEU A 71 -0.90 8.83 -1.08
N CYS A 72 -1.73 8.00 -1.70
CA CYS A 72 -1.59 7.60 -3.10
C CYS A 72 -2.71 8.26 -3.90
N LEU A 73 -2.34 9.28 -4.67
CA LEU A 73 -3.27 10.13 -5.42
C LEU A 73 -3.36 9.64 -6.87
N ALA A 74 -4.58 9.47 -7.38
CA ALA A 74 -4.81 9.05 -8.77
C ALA A 74 -4.18 10.06 -9.74
N THR A 75 -3.52 9.57 -10.79
CA THR A 75 -3.14 10.37 -11.97
C THR A 75 -4.15 10.18 -13.08
N CYS A 76 -4.01 10.90 -14.20
CA CYS A 76 -4.91 10.70 -15.33
C CYS A 76 -4.83 9.31 -15.95
N ASN A 77 -3.73 8.58 -15.75
CA ASN A 77 -3.62 7.20 -16.20
C ASN A 77 -4.42 6.22 -15.31
N ALA A 78 -4.83 6.62 -14.11
CA ALA A 78 -5.68 5.82 -13.22
C ALA A 78 -7.18 6.10 -13.43
N LEU A 79 -7.53 7.12 -14.23
CA LEU A 79 -8.90 7.56 -14.43
C LEU A 79 -9.38 7.24 -15.84
N SER A 80 -10.62 6.78 -15.94
CA SER A 80 -11.33 6.67 -17.22
C SER A 80 -12.49 7.65 -17.23
N CYS A 81 -12.24 8.84 -17.79
CA CYS A 81 -13.28 9.87 -17.88
C CYS A 81 -14.37 9.47 -18.88
N ARG A 82 -15.61 9.89 -18.58
CA ARG A 82 -16.79 9.57 -19.39
C ARG A 82 -16.76 10.30 -20.73
N GLN A 83 -17.70 9.95 -21.61
CA GLN A 83 -17.85 10.58 -22.92
C GLN A 83 -17.91 12.10 -22.80
N TYR A 84 -17.19 12.79 -23.67
CA TYR A 84 -17.01 14.25 -23.68
C TYR A 84 -16.34 14.83 -22.42
N GLY A 85 -15.76 13.98 -21.58
CA GLY A 85 -14.88 14.38 -20.48
C GLY A 85 -13.40 14.26 -20.85
N HIS A 86 -12.57 15.01 -20.15
CA HIS A 86 -11.12 14.89 -20.18
C HIS A 86 -10.58 14.84 -18.76
N CYS A 87 -9.39 14.26 -18.61
CA CYS A 87 -8.73 14.26 -17.32
C CYS A 87 -7.90 15.53 -17.12
N ILE A 88 -7.93 16.04 -15.89
CA ILE A 88 -7.13 17.17 -15.41
C ILE A 88 -6.20 16.62 -14.33
N GLU A 89 -4.89 16.74 -14.55
CA GLU A 89 -3.90 16.31 -13.56
C GLU A 89 -4.01 17.16 -12.28
N GLY A 90 -3.94 16.48 -11.13
CA GLY A 90 -3.91 17.14 -9.83
C GLY A 90 -2.52 17.70 -9.51
N SER A 91 -2.46 18.79 -8.74
CA SER A 91 -1.22 19.42 -8.28
C SER A 91 -1.07 19.31 -6.75
N GLY A 92 0.17 19.25 -6.26
CA GLY A 92 0.47 19.19 -4.82
C GLY A 92 -0.16 17.97 -4.15
N THR A 93 -1.18 18.19 -3.31
CA THR A 93 -1.92 17.13 -2.58
C THR A 93 -3.26 16.75 -3.21
N THR A 94 -3.55 17.25 -4.41
CA THR A 94 -4.81 16.96 -5.12
C THR A 94 -4.66 15.79 -6.09
N ALA A 95 -5.62 14.88 -6.13
CA ALA A 95 -5.68 13.82 -7.15
C ALA A 95 -6.13 14.39 -8.50
N ALA A 96 -5.83 13.68 -9.58
CA ALA A 96 -6.43 13.95 -10.88
C ALA A 96 -7.95 13.82 -10.80
N ILE A 97 -8.64 14.58 -11.65
CA ILE A 97 -10.11 14.60 -11.73
C ILE A 97 -10.58 14.59 -13.17
N CYS A 98 -11.82 14.17 -13.40
CA CYS A 98 -12.46 14.32 -14.70
C CYS A 98 -13.25 15.63 -14.78
N GLY A 99 -13.00 16.40 -15.84
CA GLY A 99 -13.78 17.58 -16.22
C GLY A 99 -14.50 17.37 -17.54
N CYS A 100 -15.47 18.24 -17.86
CA CYS A 100 -16.15 18.23 -19.16
C CYS A 100 -15.39 19.07 -20.18
N ASN A 101 -15.39 18.63 -21.44
CA ASN A 101 -14.83 19.38 -22.56
C ASN A 101 -15.57 20.72 -22.74
N SER A 102 -14.90 21.69 -23.36
CA SER A 102 -15.50 22.98 -23.70
C SER A 102 -16.82 22.82 -24.45
N GLY A 103 -17.86 23.49 -23.97
CA GLY A 103 -19.22 23.38 -24.53
C GLY A 103 -20.08 22.27 -23.91
N TYR A 104 -19.54 21.47 -22.98
CA TYR A 104 -20.30 20.46 -22.24
C TYR A 104 -20.39 20.83 -20.76
N ARG A 105 -21.53 20.54 -20.12
CA ARG A 105 -21.75 20.70 -18.69
C ARG A 105 -21.88 19.34 -18.01
N LEU A 106 -21.50 19.29 -16.73
CA LEU A 106 -21.67 18.10 -15.91
C LEU A 106 -23.15 17.96 -15.52
N ASP A 107 -23.76 16.85 -15.89
CA ASP A 107 -25.09 16.42 -15.43
C ASP A 107 -24.95 15.05 -14.75
N GLY A 108 -25.06 15.06 -13.41
CA GLY A 108 -24.71 13.92 -12.57
C GLY A 108 -23.25 13.48 -12.79
N ASN A 109 -23.07 12.34 -13.46
CA ASN A 109 -21.75 11.76 -13.77
C ASN A 109 -21.38 11.82 -15.26
N THR A 110 -22.15 12.55 -16.09
CA THR A 110 -21.96 12.58 -17.55
C THR A 110 -21.82 14.02 -18.04
N CYS A 111 -21.03 14.21 -19.09
CA CYS A 111 -20.91 15.51 -19.76
C CYS A 111 -21.93 15.59 -20.90
N ILE A 112 -22.81 16.60 -20.85
CA ILE A 112 -23.87 16.84 -21.84
C ILE A 112 -23.70 18.21 -22.49
N GLY A 113 -24.02 18.31 -23.79
CA GLY A 113 -23.99 19.55 -24.57
C GLY A 113 -25.21 20.44 -24.35
#